data_AF-A0A0Q7JAJ2-F1
#
_entry.id   AF-A0A0Q7JAJ2-F1
#
_cell.length_a   1.000
_cell.length_b   1.000
_cell.length_c   1.000
_cell.angle_alpha   90.00
_cell.angle_beta   90.00
_cell.angle_gamma   90.00
#
_symmetry.space_group_name_H-M   'P 1'
#
loop_
_entity.id
_entity.type
_entity.pdbx_description
1 polymer ?
#
loop_
_entity_poly.entity_id
_entity_poly.type
_entity_poly.pdbx_seq_one_letter_code
_entity_poly.pdbx_strand_id
1 'polypeptide(L)'
;MLAFIGSYADSNNPGVYSCQYDEVNGSFEVTHQVNGLQNPTFLTVDARNWKLYALSEGVDENQQRCGAASSYDIHSATGELTFLNNEITLPATTCHITLDHTNQVVMVSSYHGGMVGLSPVLADGRLGKTADIQQHHGASVLSVQDRPRAHSVFLDRANRYAGVCDLGLDKIIMYKLNIPAKRLIPHNEVHIAPGSGPRHFAFHTSYAFGYVINELGSTVTAFSYDEERGELTEIQTISTLPESYDGENACADIHVSPDGKFLYGSNRGHDSIVVYAVDAITGKLTVVEYAPTLGKHPRNFAISPDGQFLLVANKDSDHIVSFTRDSQSGKLVPNGKVLNVSKPVCIKFASVE
;
A
#
# COMPACT_ATOMS: atom_id res chain seq x y z
N MET A 1 13.49 13.44 -9.75
CA MET A 1 12.86 13.20 -8.42
C MET A 1 13.34 11.86 -7.86
N LEU A 2 13.27 11.64 -6.53
CA LEU A 2 13.62 10.36 -5.91
C LEU A 2 12.43 9.42 -5.80
N ALA A 3 12.68 8.12 -5.95
CA ALA A 3 11.75 7.04 -5.66
C ALA A 3 12.46 5.91 -4.90
N PHE A 4 11.68 5.08 -4.20
CA PHE A 4 12.19 4.00 -3.38
C PHE A 4 11.41 2.72 -3.66
N ILE A 5 12.13 1.61 -3.68
CA ILE A 5 11.58 0.28 -3.95
C ILE A 5 11.84 -0.62 -2.76
N GLY A 6 10.81 -1.32 -2.30
CA GLY A 6 10.92 -2.43 -1.34
C GLY A 6 10.75 -3.78 -2.05
N SER A 7 11.50 -4.79 -1.62
CA SER A 7 11.47 -6.14 -2.19
C SER A 7 11.36 -7.25 -1.15
N TYR A 8 11.08 -8.47 -1.63
CA TYR A 8 11.42 -9.68 -0.87
C TYR A 8 12.91 -9.95 -1.01
N ALA A 9 13.64 -9.92 0.11
CA ALA A 9 15.06 -10.21 0.17
C ALA A 9 15.42 -10.84 1.53
N ASP A 10 16.42 -11.71 1.55
CA ASP A 10 17.12 -12.04 2.79
C ASP A 10 18.08 -10.90 3.19
N SER A 11 18.56 -10.93 4.43
CA SER A 11 19.42 -9.87 4.96
C SER A 11 20.77 -9.72 4.23
N ASN A 12 21.23 -10.72 3.47
CA ASN A 12 22.51 -10.63 2.77
C ASN A 12 22.38 -9.94 1.41
N ASN A 13 21.16 -9.90 0.87
CA ASN A 13 20.87 -9.30 -0.42
C ASN A 13 20.25 -7.90 -0.28
N PRO A 14 20.36 -7.04 -1.30
CA PRO A 14 19.64 -5.79 -1.35
C PRO A 14 18.12 -6.00 -1.25
N GLY A 15 17.49 -5.24 -0.34
CA GLY A 15 16.05 -5.29 -0.11
C GLY A 15 15.33 -3.95 -0.30
N VAL A 16 16.06 -2.85 -0.10
CA VAL A 16 15.56 -1.49 -0.36
C VAL A 16 16.46 -0.82 -1.38
N TYR A 17 15.85 -0.16 -2.37
CA TYR A 17 16.56 0.51 -3.45
C TYR A 17 16.12 1.97 -3.49
N SER A 18 17.08 2.88 -3.60
CA SER A 18 16.82 4.27 -3.97
C SER A 18 17.00 4.43 -5.46
N CYS A 19 16.11 5.17 -6.09
CA CYS A 19 16.10 5.41 -7.53
C CYS A 19 16.01 6.90 -7.83
N GLN A 20 16.72 7.32 -8.88
CA GLN A 20 16.39 8.53 -9.59
C GLN A 20 15.27 8.23 -10.60
N TYR A 21 14.23 9.04 -10.57
CA TYR A 21 13.11 9.00 -11.48
C TYR A 21 13.24 10.09 -12.54
N ASP A 22 13.18 9.67 -13.79
CA ASP A 22 13.12 10.54 -14.97
C ASP A 22 11.66 10.86 -15.30
N GLU A 23 11.25 12.10 -14.98
CA GLU A 23 9.89 12.62 -15.21
C GLU A 23 9.53 12.76 -16.69
N VAL A 24 10.50 12.72 -17.61
CA VAL A 24 10.24 12.88 -19.05
C VAL A 24 9.83 11.56 -19.69
N ASN A 25 10.44 10.44 -19.26
CA ASN A 25 10.23 9.14 -19.89
C ASN A 25 9.75 8.03 -18.93
N GLY A 26 9.57 8.35 -17.65
CA GLY A 26 9.02 7.44 -16.65
C GLY A 26 9.97 6.29 -16.26
N SER A 27 11.28 6.44 -16.43
CA SER A 27 12.26 5.41 -16.06
C SER A 27 12.82 5.60 -14.65
N PHE A 28 13.31 4.49 -14.07
CA PHE A 28 14.07 4.49 -12.83
C PHE A 28 15.52 4.08 -13.10
N GLU A 29 16.44 4.77 -12.44
CA GLU A 29 17.84 4.38 -12.31
C GLU A 29 18.17 4.16 -10.83
N VAL A 30 18.64 2.97 -10.46
CA VAL A 30 19.03 2.68 -9.07
C VAL A 30 20.32 3.41 -8.73
N THR A 31 20.28 4.28 -7.71
CA THR A 31 21.45 5.04 -7.24
C THR A 31 22.02 4.52 -5.93
N HIS A 32 21.21 3.82 -5.13
CA HIS A 32 21.65 3.26 -3.85
C HIS A 32 20.87 1.99 -3.52
N GLN A 33 21.49 1.11 -2.73
CA GLN A 33 20.93 -0.18 -2.33
C GLN A 33 21.25 -0.44 -0.87
N VAL A 34 20.27 -0.98 -0.14
CA VAL A 34 20.40 -1.31 1.29
C VAL A 34 20.18 -2.80 1.48
N ASN A 35 21.16 -3.43 2.13
CA ASN A 35 21.12 -4.81 2.60
C ASN A 35 20.89 -4.81 4.13
N GLY A 36 20.85 -6.00 4.75
CA GLY A 36 20.73 -6.14 6.20
C GLY A 36 19.29 -6.17 6.72
N LEU A 37 18.30 -6.04 5.84
CA LEU A 37 16.88 -6.14 6.18
C LEU A 37 16.31 -7.47 5.68
N GLN A 38 15.62 -8.18 6.56
CA GLN A 38 14.83 -9.34 6.17
C GLN A 38 13.46 -8.89 5.66
N ASN A 39 13.15 -9.18 4.39
CA ASN A 39 11.89 -8.91 3.70
C ASN A 39 11.33 -7.48 3.87
N PRO A 40 12.04 -6.43 3.43
CA PRO A 40 11.54 -5.05 3.42
C PRO A 40 10.49 -4.80 2.33
N THR A 41 9.36 -5.49 2.48
CA THR A 41 8.32 -5.67 1.46
C THR A 41 7.37 -4.48 1.32
N PHE A 42 7.41 -3.53 2.26
CA PHE A 42 6.65 -2.29 2.19
C PHE A 42 7.40 -1.16 2.87
N LEU A 43 7.27 0.05 2.35
CA LEU A 43 7.92 1.24 2.87
C LEU A 43 7.00 2.47 2.76
N THR A 44 7.30 3.48 3.56
CA THR A 44 6.68 4.80 3.51
C THR A 44 7.75 5.89 3.62
N VAL A 45 7.47 7.07 3.08
CA VAL A 45 8.45 8.15 2.92
C VAL A 45 7.88 9.42 3.55
N ASP A 46 8.66 10.04 4.43
CA ASP A 46 8.47 11.43 4.83
C ASP A 46 9.32 12.31 3.92
N ALA A 47 8.73 12.79 2.82
CA ALA A 47 9.43 13.65 1.88
C ALA A 47 9.72 15.06 2.45
N ARG A 48 8.99 15.48 3.49
CA ARG A 48 9.15 16.81 4.12
C ARG A 48 10.41 16.85 4.99
N ASN A 49 10.68 15.76 5.71
CA ASN A 49 11.85 15.64 6.59
C ASN A 49 12.93 14.68 6.04
N TRP A 50 12.78 14.23 4.80
CA TRP A 50 13.69 13.33 4.12
C TRP A 50 13.98 12.06 4.92
N LYS A 51 12.91 11.38 5.37
CA LYS A 51 13.01 10.08 6.06
C LYS A 51 12.37 8.96 5.26
N LEU A 52 12.93 7.77 5.38
CA LEU A 52 12.33 6.53 4.86
C LEU A 52 12.12 5.54 6.00
N TYR A 53 10.95 4.91 6.02
CA TYR A 53 10.59 3.85 6.94
C TYR A 53 10.29 2.58 6.15
N ALA A 54 11.11 1.56 6.31
CA ALA A 54 10.94 0.27 5.66
C ALA A 54 10.57 -0.79 6.70
N LEU A 55 9.59 -1.64 6.38
CA LEU A 55 9.37 -2.85 7.17
C LEU A 55 10.62 -3.73 7.16
N SER A 56 10.75 -4.54 8.18
CA SER A 56 11.65 -5.68 8.21
C SER A 56 11.08 -6.73 9.15
N GLU A 57 11.78 -7.83 9.29
CA GLU A 57 11.47 -8.84 10.30
C GLU A 57 12.56 -8.86 11.37
N GLY A 58 12.15 -9.07 12.61
CA GLY A 58 13.04 -9.20 13.76
C GLY A 58 12.79 -10.50 14.51
N VAL A 59 13.49 -10.64 15.63
CA VAL A 59 13.20 -11.66 16.64
C VAL A 59 12.98 -10.98 17.98
N ASP A 60 12.00 -11.45 18.73
CA ASP A 60 11.75 -10.97 20.09
C ASP A 60 12.72 -11.60 21.12
N GLU A 61 12.55 -11.27 22.39
CA GLU A 61 13.36 -11.80 23.50
C GLU A 61 13.33 -13.34 23.61
N ASN A 62 12.29 -13.98 23.05
CA ASN A 62 12.10 -15.43 23.05
C ASN A 62 12.52 -16.09 21.72
N GLN A 63 13.24 -15.38 20.85
CA GLN A 63 13.65 -15.84 19.51
C GLN A 63 12.47 -16.12 18.56
N GLN A 64 11.29 -15.54 18.83
CA GLN A 64 10.15 -15.65 17.94
C GLN A 64 10.18 -14.55 16.89
N ARG A 65 9.87 -14.92 15.64
CA ARG A 65 9.85 -13.99 14.51
C ARG A 65 8.74 -12.96 14.71
N CYS A 66 9.11 -11.68 14.67
CA CYS A 66 8.21 -10.56 14.90
C CYS A 66 8.36 -9.50 13.81
N GLY A 67 7.44 -8.53 13.78
CA GLY A 67 7.48 -7.41 12.87
C GLY A 67 8.43 -6.34 13.39
N ALA A 68 9.24 -5.78 12.49
CA ALA A 68 10.13 -4.68 12.79
C ALA A 68 10.03 -3.62 11.69
N ALA A 69 10.57 -2.44 11.95
CA ALA A 69 10.75 -1.42 10.93
C ALA A 69 12.04 -0.65 11.17
N SER A 70 12.72 -0.34 10.07
CA SER A 70 13.94 0.45 10.05
C SER A 70 13.65 1.85 9.55
N SER A 71 14.27 2.85 10.17
CA SER A 71 14.24 4.24 9.73
C SER A 71 15.60 4.68 9.17
N TYR A 72 15.55 5.53 8.15
CA TYR A 72 16.72 6.04 7.44
C TYR A 72 16.58 7.54 7.18
N ASP A 73 17.70 8.26 7.21
CA ASP A 73 17.83 9.55 6.55
C ASP A 73 17.98 9.36 5.04
N ILE A 74 17.32 10.21 4.26
CA ILE A 74 17.48 10.31 2.81
C ILE A 74 18.36 11.52 2.52
N HIS A 75 19.48 11.30 1.83
CA HIS A 75 20.22 12.40 1.24
C HIS A 75 19.47 12.93 0.01
N SER A 76 18.86 14.12 0.12
CA SER A 76 17.87 14.64 -0.86
C SER A 76 18.35 14.75 -2.31
N ALA A 77 19.66 14.95 -2.53
CA ALA A 77 20.21 15.06 -3.88
C ALA A 77 20.57 13.71 -4.52
N THR A 78 20.97 12.72 -3.71
CA THR A 78 21.54 11.45 -4.22
C THR A 78 20.62 10.24 -3.99
N GLY A 79 19.70 10.35 -3.03
CA GLY A 79 18.88 9.24 -2.55
C GLY A 79 19.62 8.27 -1.64
N GLU A 80 20.86 8.56 -1.24
CA GLU A 80 21.62 7.72 -0.31
C GLU A 80 20.89 7.60 1.03
N LEU A 81 20.86 6.38 1.58
CA LEU A 81 20.12 6.07 2.80
C LEU A 81 21.08 5.86 3.96
N THR A 82 20.97 6.68 5.00
CA THR A 82 21.75 6.51 6.23
C THR A 82 20.87 5.93 7.32
N PHE A 83 21.24 4.75 7.83
CA PHE A 83 20.48 4.05 8.87
C PHE A 83 20.43 4.83 10.19
N LEU A 84 19.24 4.91 10.80
CA LEU A 84 19.03 5.57 12.10
C LEU A 84 18.80 4.55 13.22
N ASN A 85 17.73 3.75 13.11
CA ASN A 85 17.44 2.64 14.01
C ASN A 85 16.52 1.60 13.36
N ASN A 86 16.40 0.46 14.05
CA ASN A 86 15.42 -0.58 13.80
C ASN A 86 14.65 -0.82 15.11
N GLU A 87 13.32 -0.87 15.04
CA GLU A 87 12.47 -1.12 16.19
C GLU A 87 11.52 -2.28 15.93
N ILE A 88 11.31 -3.11 16.96
CA ILE A 88 10.23 -4.09 16.94
C ILE A 88 8.90 -3.35 17.00
N THR A 89 8.05 -3.58 16.01
CA THR A 89 6.76 -2.88 15.87
C THR A 89 5.60 -3.71 16.38
N LEU A 90 5.58 -5.01 16.12
CA LEU A 90 4.51 -5.92 16.54
C LEU A 90 5.06 -7.30 16.89
N PRO A 91 4.41 -8.06 17.79
CA PRO A 91 4.78 -9.44 18.13
C PRO A 91 4.43 -10.46 17.04
N ALA A 92 4.31 -10.03 15.78
CA ALA A 92 4.07 -10.84 14.59
C ALA A 92 4.55 -10.09 13.35
N THR A 93 4.97 -10.80 12.31
CA THR A 93 5.47 -10.19 11.06
C THR A 93 4.45 -9.23 10.44
N THR A 94 4.94 -8.08 9.98
CA THR A 94 4.13 -7.01 9.38
C THR A 94 4.13 -7.05 7.86
N CYS A 95 3.12 -6.42 7.23
CA CYS A 95 2.95 -6.46 5.77
C CYS A 95 2.62 -5.11 5.12
N HIS A 96 2.26 -4.09 5.91
CA HIS A 96 2.05 -2.72 5.43
C HIS A 96 2.51 -1.73 6.50
N ILE A 97 3.03 -0.57 6.06
CA ILE A 97 3.46 0.54 6.90
C ILE A 97 2.99 1.85 6.28
N THR A 98 2.49 2.78 7.10
CA THR A 98 2.13 4.14 6.67
C THR A 98 2.44 5.15 7.77
N LEU A 99 2.68 6.40 7.37
CA LEU A 99 2.75 7.55 8.26
C LEU A 99 1.36 8.16 8.40
N ASP A 100 1.09 8.84 9.51
CA ASP A 100 0.02 9.84 9.55
C ASP A 100 0.41 11.10 8.74
N HIS A 101 -0.55 11.94 8.37
CA HIS A 101 -0.30 13.12 7.53
C HIS A 101 0.56 14.23 8.16
N THR A 102 0.88 14.12 9.47
CA THR A 102 1.78 15.02 10.20
C THR A 102 3.15 14.41 10.51
N ASN A 103 3.41 13.17 10.08
CA ASN A 103 4.66 12.45 10.29
C ASN A 103 5.08 12.28 11.77
N GLN A 104 4.11 12.20 12.68
CA GLN A 104 4.34 12.03 14.12
C GLN A 104 4.21 10.58 14.58
N VAL A 105 3.48 9.74 13.84
CA VAL A 105 3.30 8.32 14.12
C VAL A 105 3.38 7.48 12.84
N VAL A 106 3.91 6.27 12.99
CA VAL A 106 3.85 5.19 12.01
C VAL A 106 2.82 4.18 12.45
N MET A 107 2.03 3.68 11.51
CA MET A 107 1.11 2.55 11.71
C MET A 107 1.53 1.37 10.85
N VAL A 108 1.46 0.16 11.43
CA VAL A 108 1.77 -1.10 10.76
C VAL A 108 0.65 -2.11 10.92
N SER A 109 0.45 -2.97 9.94
CA SER A 109 -0.48 -4.11 10.02
C SER A 109 0.24 -5.45 9.97
N SER A 110 -0.27 -6.44 10.70
CA SER A 110 0.21 -7.82 10.66
C SER A 110 -0.84 -8.76 10.07
N TYR A 111 -0.54 -9.29 8.88
CA TYR A 111 -1.40 -10.25 8.19
C TYR A 111 -1.54 -11.57 8.94
N HIS A 112 -0.45 -12.10 9.51
CA HIS A 112 -0.48 -13.37 10.25
C HIS A 112 -0.88 -13.20 11.72
N GLY A 113 -0.67 -12.00 12.28
CA GLY A 113 -1.05 -11.67 13.65
C GLY A 113 -2.49 -11.16 13.80
N GLY A 114 -3.10 -10.67 12.71
CA GLY A 114 -4.46 -10.14 12.76
C GLY A 114 -4.59 -8.89 13.64
N MET A 115 -3.62 -7.99 13.55
CA MET A 115 -3.52 -6.82 14.43
C MET A 115 -2.93 -5.60 13.72
N VAL A 116 -3.16 -4.43 14.29
CA VAL A 116 -2.55 -3.16 13.89
C VAL A 116 -1.76 -2.57 15.06
N GLY A 117 -0.61 -1.95 14.75
CA GLY A 117 0.25 -1.28 15.72
C GLY A 117 0.48 0.18 15.35
N LEU A 118 0.72 1.01 16.36
CA LEU A 118 1.08 2.42 16.22
C LEU A 118 2.34 2.72 17.04
N SER A 119 3.36 3.29 16.38
CA SER A 119 4.63 3.69 16.98
C SER A 119 4.87 5.18 16.75
N PRO A 120 5.39 5.94 17.71
CA PRO A 120 5.75 7.34 17.49
C PRO A 120 6.99 7.46 16.60
N VAL A 121 7.03 8.54 15.82
CA VAL A 121 8.26 9.04 15.19
C VAL A 121 8.89 10.04 16.16
N LEU A 122 10.17 9.84 16.47
CA LEU A 122 10.93 10.72 17.37
C LEU A 122 11.41 11.98 16.62
N ALA A 123 11.85 12.99 17.37
CA ALA A 123 12.24 14.28 16.80
C ALA A 123 13.39 14.21 15.78
N ASP A 124 14.25 13.19 15.86
CA ASP A 124 15.33 12.94 14.90
C ASP A 124 14.91 12.05 13.71
N GLY A 125 13.65 11.62 13.67
CA GLY A 125 13.09 10.74 12.65
C GLY A 125 13.19 9.25 12.98
N ARG A 126 13.83 8.86 14.10
CA ARG A 126 13.85 7.47 14.55
C ARG A 126 12.45 6.97 14.88
N LEU A 127 12.24 5.67 14.75
CA LEU A 127 11.04 5.04 15.31
C LEU A 127 11.20 4.90 16.83
N GLY A 128 10.15 5.20 17.58
CA GLY A 128 10.05 4.87 18.99
C GLY A 128 9.31 3.56 19.23
N LYS A 129 9.35 3.08 20.48
CA LYS A 129 8.61 1.87 20.89
C LYS A 129 7.12 1.98 20.58
N THR A 130 6.53 0.87 20.15
CA THR A 130 5.09 0.76 19.89
C THR A 130 4.28 1.23 21.09
N ALA A 131 3.42 2.22 20.84
CA ALA A 131 2.63 2.88 21.86
C ALA A 131 1.23 2.26 22.01
N ASP A 132 0.69 1.67 20.93
CA ASP A 132 -0.63 1.05 20.94
C ASP A 132 -0.68 -0.14 19.96
N ILE A 133 -1.42 -1.18 20.35
CA ILE A 133 -1.68 -2.37 19.53
C ILE A 133 -3.16 -2.72 19.66
N GLN A 134 -3.83 -2.87 18.52
CA GLN A 134 -5.22 -3.32 18.47
C GLN A 134 -5.27 -4.71 17.84
N GLN A 135 -5.64 -5.70 18.65
CA GLN A 135 -5.83 -7.08 18.23
C GLN A 135 -7.24 -7.24 17.65
N HIS A 136 -7.35 -7.77 16.44
CA HIS A 136 -8.64 -8.12 15.87
C HIS A 136 -9.03 -9.55 16.27
N HIS A 137 -10.33 -9.84 16.21
CA HIS A 137 -10.89 -11.16 16.55
C HIS A 137 -12.03 -11.53 15.60
N GLY A 138 -12.19 -12.83 15.36
CA GLY A 138 -13.24 -13.39 14.50
C GLY A 138 -12.68 -14.16 13.32
N ALA A 139 -13.57 -14.48 12.39
CA ALA A 139 -13.31 -15.21 11.15
C ALA A 139 -14.42 -14.84 10.14
N SER A 140 -14.28 -15.29 8.90
CA SER A 140 -15.30 -15.19 7.87
C SER A 140 -15.56 -16.56 7.22
N VAL A 141 -16.09 -16.57 6.00
CA VAL A 141 -16.75 -17.72 5.37
C VAL A 141 -15.79 -18.67 4.66
N LEU A 142 -14.62 -18.20 4.21
CA LEU A 142 -13.64 -19.03 3.49
C LEU A 142 -12.66 -19.69 4.46
N SER A 143 -12.09 -20.84 4.05
CA SER A 143 -11.07 -21.55 4.85
C SER A 143 -9.82 -20.72 5.11
N VAL A 144 -9.44 -19.84 4.17
CA VAL A 144 -8.34 -18.87 4.35
C VAL A 144 -8.72 -17.72 5.28
N GLN A 145 -10.00 -17.54 5.59
CA GLN A 145 -10.53 -16.52 6.50
C GLN A 145 -10.89 -17.12 7.87
N ASP A 146 -10.11 -18.10 8.33
CA ASP A 146 -10.29 -18.78 9.62
C ASP A 146 -9.92 -17.93 10.84
N ARG A 147 -9.33 -16.76 10.62
CA ARG A 147 -8.83 -15.81 11.62
C ARG A 147 -8.67 -14.42 11.00
N PRO A 148 -8.45 -13.36 11.80
CA PRO A 148 -8.18 -12.03 11.27
C PRO A 148 -6.84 -11.96 10.53
N ARG A 149 -6.81 -11.15 9.46
CA ARG A 149 -5.67 -10.92 8.58
C ARG A 149 -5.61 -9.45 8.16
N ALA A 150 -5.29 -8.58 9.10
CA ALA A 150 -5.09 -7.16 8.88
C ALA A 150 -4.02 -6.92 7.81
N HIS A 151 -4.43 -6.44 6.64
CA HIS A 151 -3.56 -6.34 5.47
C HIS A 151 -3.02 -4.92 5.26
N SER A 152 -3.82 -3.86 5.44
CA SER A 152 -3.32 -2.49 5.33
C SER A 152 -4.01 -1.54 6.30
N VAL A 153 -3.35 -0.41 6.55
CA VAL A 153 -3.92 0.73 7.27
C VAL A 153 -3.95 1.93 6.31
N PHE A 154 -5.08 2.63 6.24
CA PHE A 154 -5.22 3.88 5.48
C PHE A 154 -5.69 4.99 6.41
N LEU A 155 -5.37 6.24 6.08
CA LEU A 155 -5.84 7.41 6.80
C LEU A 155 -6.85 8.18 5.97
N ASP A 156 -7.81 8.80 6.65
CA ASP A 156 -8.65 9.80 6.00
C ASP A 156 -7.88 11.11 5.78
N ARG A 157 -8.34 11.90 4.80
CA ARG A 157 -7.64 13.12 4.39
C ARG A 157 -7.44 14.14 5.51
N ALA A 158 -8.35 14.17 6.47
CA ALA A 158 -8.29 15.06 7.62
C ALA A 158 -7.38 14.54 8.76
N ASN A 159 -6.78 13.36 8.59
CA ASN A 159 -5.92 12.71 9.58
C ASN A 159 -6.62 12.46 10.94
N ARG A 160 -7.93 12.22 10.90
CA ARG A 160 -8.80 11.99 12.06
C ARG A 160 -9.14 10.53 12.27
N TYR A 161 -9.18 9.75 11.20
CA TYR A 161 -9.56 8.35 11.22
C TYR A 161 -8.51 7.49 10.51
N ALA A 162 -8.28 6.31 11.07
CA ALA A 162 -7.47 5.25 10.47
C ALA A 162 -8.36 4.04 10.21
N GLY A 163 -8.41 3.56 8.98
CA GLY A 163 -9.12 2.33 8.61
C GLY A 163 -8.16 1.18 8.36
N VAL A 164 -8.53 -0.02 8.81
CA VAL A 164 -7.74 -1.24 8.64
C VAL A 164 -8.53 -2.24 7.79
N CYS A 165 -8.01 -2.53 6.60
CA CYS A 165 -8.56 -3.60 5.75
C CYS A 165 -8.16 -4.95 6.32
N ASP A 166 -9.12 -5.69 6.86
CA ASP A 166 -8.90 -7.02 7.40
C ASP A 166 -9.48 -8.08 6.46
N LEU A 167 -8.58 -8.71 5.70
CA LEU A 167 -8.90 -9.74 4.72
C LEU A 167 -9.58 -10.95 5.37
N GLY A 168 -9.18 -11.29 6.60
CA GLY A 168 -9.67 -12.46 7.31
C GLY A 168 -11.08 -12.30 7.86
N LEU A 169 -11.58 -11.07 7.95
CA LEU A 169 -12.86 -10.74 8.56
C LEU A 169 -13.92 -10.24 7.57
N ASP A 170 -13.56 -9.96 6.33
CA ASP A 170 -14.39 -9.19 5.39
C ASP A 170 -14.84 -7.85 5.98
N LYS A 171 -13.89 -7.13 6.61
CA LYS A 171 -14.17 -5.87 7.27
C LYS A 171 -13.12 -4.81 6.98
N ILE A 172 -13.57 -3.56 6.98
CA ILE A 172 -12.72 -2.40 7.27
C ILE A 172 -13.01 -1.97 8.69
N ILE A 173 -12.01 -2.06 9.58
CA ILE A 173 -12.14 -1.64 10.98
C ILE A 173 -11.63 -0.21 11.12
N MET A 174 -12.48 0.69 11.59
CA MET A 174 -12.18 2.11 11.70
C MET A 174 -11.84 2.50 13.13
N TYR A 175 -10.83 3.35 13.26
CA TYR A 175 -10.35 3.91 14.51
C TYR A 175 -10.33 5.44 14.41
N LYS A 176 -10.65 6.14 15.50
CA LYS A 176 -10.26 7.54 15.68
C LYS A 176 -8.78 7.60 16.00
N LEU A 177 -8.04 8.40 15.23
CA LEU A 177 -6.60 8.59 15.40
C LEU A 177 -6.37 9.71 16.44
N ASN A 178 -5.80 9.34 17.59
CA ASN A 178 -5.39 10.31 18.61
C ASN A 178 -3.86 10.40 18.64
N ILE A 179 -3.31 11.33 17.85
CA ILE A 179 -1.85 11.52 17.72
C ILE A 179 -1.20 11.96 19.05
N PRO A 180 -1.71 12.96 19.79
CA PRO A 180 -1.09 13.36 21.06
C PRO A 180 -1.02 12.23 22.08
N ALA A 181 -2.06 11.40 22.18
CA ALA A 181 -2.07 10.23 23.05
C ALA A 181 -1.38 9.00 22.44
N LYS A 182 -1.07 9.03 21.14
CA LYS A 182 -0.50 7.92 20.35
C LYS A 182 -1.38 6.66 20.42
N ARG A 183 -2.68 6.84 20.18
CA ARG A 183 -3.68 5.75 20.29
C ARG A 183 -4.58 5.64 19.06
N LEU A 184 -4.94 4.40 18.74
CA LEU A 184 -6.02 4.03 17.85
C LEU A 184 -7.24 3.73 18.71
N ILE A 185 -8.25 4.61 18.67
CA ILE A 185 -9.46 4.46 19.48
C ILE A 185 -10.54 3.79 18.63
N PRO A 186 -11.06 2.60 19.01
CA PRO A 186 -12.11 1.93 18.23
C PRO A 186 -13.29 2.86 17.94
N HIS A 187 -13.80 2.83 16.70
CA HIS A 187 -14.86 3.72 16.26
C HIS A 187 -16.05 2.98 15.65
N ASN A 188 -15.88 2.37 14.49
CA ASN A 188 -16.91 1.55 13.82
C ASN A 188 -16.27 0.49 12.91
N GLU A 189 -17.10 -0.37 12.34
CA GLU A 189 -16.69 -1.41 11.39
C GLU A 189 -17.59 -1.32 10.15
N VAL A 190 -16.98 -1.53 8.98
CA VAL A 190 -17.67 -1.58 7.69
C VAL A 190 -17.55 -3.00 7.17
N HIS A 191 -18.70 -3.66 6.99
CA HIS A 191 -18.76 -5.01 6.46
C HIS A 191 -18.65 -4.99 4.94
N ILE A 192 -17.82 -5.89 4.41
CA ILE A 192 -17.69 -6.17 2.98
C ILE A 192 -18.41 -7.49 2.69
N ALA A 193 -18.84 -7.71 1.45
CA ALA A 193 -19.47 -8.96 1.04
C ALA A 193 -18.63 -10.18 1.48
N PRO A 194 -19.23 -11.21 2.11
CA PRO A 194 -18.49 -12.36 2.59
C PRO A 194 -17.65 -13.06 1.51
N GLY A 195 -16.41 -13.42 1.83
CA GLY A 195 -15.45 -14.03 0.91
C GLY A 195 -14.69 -13.03 0.03
N SER A 196 -14.86 -11.72 0.22
CA SER A 196 -14.20 -10.69 -0.58
C SER A 196 -12.72 -10.52 -0.22
N GLY A 197 -12.39 -10.48 1.06
CA GLY A 197 -11.06 -10.26 1.58
C GLY A 197 -10.51 -8.86 1.27
N PRO A 198 -10.98 -7.78 1.92
CA PRO A 198 -10.50 -6.43 1.67
C PRO A 198 -9.01 -6.32 1.94
N ARG A 199 -8.27 -5.74 0.98
CA ARG A 199 -6.80 -5.75 0.99
C ARG A 199 -6.21 -4.37 1.20
N HIS A 200 -6.36 -3.48 0.22
CA HIS A 200 -5.85 -2.10 0.22
C HIS A 200 -7.01 -1.14 -0.08
N PHE A 201 -6.87 0.12 0.35
CA PHE A 201 -7.87 1.16 0.17
C PHE A 201 -7.26 2.42 -0.44
N ALA A 202 -8.01 3.11 -1.30
CA ALA A 202 -7.65 4.42 -1.85
C ALA A 202 -8.83 5.38 -1.75
N PHE A 203 -8.60 6.57 -1.21
CA PHE A 203 -9.55 7.67 -1.35
C PHE A 203 -9.46 8.27 -2.75
N HIS A 204 -10.58 8.77 -3.26
CA HIS A 204 -10.54 9.75 -4.34
C HIS A 204 -9.69 10.97 -3.91
N THR A 205 -9.22 11.82 -4.82
CA THR A 205 -8.40 12.99 -4.47
C THR A 205 -9.24 14.21 -4.05
N SER A 206 -10.36 14.48 -4.74
CA SER A 206 -11.25 15.63 -4.47
C SER A 206 -12.59 15.30 -3.78
N TYR A 207 -13.34 14.31 -4.25
CA TYR A 207 -14.69 14.00 -3.74
C TYR A 207 -14.68 12.99 -2.59
N ALA A 208 -15.69 13.00 -1.72
CA ALA A 208 -15.78 12.11 -0.56
C ALA A 208 -16.16 10.66 -0.95
N PHE A 209 -15.32 10.03 -1.76
CA PHE A 209 -15.40 8.63 -2.16
C PHE A 209 -14.14 7.88 -1.78
N GLY A 210 -14.27 6.59 -1.52
CA GLY A 210 -13.14 5.69 -1.34
C GLY A 210 -13.41 4.32 -1.92
N TYR A 211 -12.34 3.57 -2.16
CA TYR A 211 -12.36 2.33 -2.91
C TYR A 211 -11.48 1.30 -2.21
N VAL A 212 -12.04 0.12 -1.93
CA VAL A 212 -11.28 -1.02 -1.42
C VAL A 212 -11.12 -2.05 -2.53
N ILE A 213 -9.90 -2.57 -2.69
CA ILE A 213 -9.66 -3.73 -3.55
C ILE A 213 -9.71 -5.00 -2.71
N ASN A 214 -10.48 -5.98 -3.18
CA ASN A 214 -10.79 -7.22 -2.50
C ASN A 214 -9.95 -8.36 -3.10
N GLU A 215 -9.03 -8.92 -2.32
CA GLU A 215 -8.05 -9.92 -2.75
C GLU A 215 -8.71 -11.20 -3.23
N LEU A 216 -9.58 -11.77 -2.40
CA LEU A 216 -10.13 -13.11 -2.60
C LEU A 216 -11.30 -13.08 -3.59
N GLY A 217 -12.11 -12.02 -3.54
CA GLY A 217 -13.29 -11.85 -4.40
C GLY A 217 -12.96 -11.39 -5.82
N SER A 218 -11.73 -10.94 -6.11
CA SER A 218 -11.37 -10.30 -7.37
C SER A 218 -12.30 -9.13 -7.75
N THR A 219 -12.58 -8.26 -6.77
CA THR A 219 -13.48 -7.11 -6.93
C THR A 219 -12.89 -5.82 -6.38
N VAL A 220 -13.47 -4.69 -6.76
CA VAL A 220 -13.36 -3.42 -6.06
C VAL A 220 -14.73 -3.05 -5.50
N THR A 221 -14.77 -2.57 -4.26
CA THR A 221 -15.98 -1.97 -3.67
C THR A 221 -15.77 -0.47 -3.46
N ALA A 222 -16.69 0.32 -4.01
CA ALA A 222 -16.72 1.78 -3.93
C ALA A 222 -17.64 2.23 -2.79
N PHE A 223 -17.27 3.32 -2.11
CA PHE A 223 -17.98 3.88 -0.97
C PHE A 223 -18.13 5.40 -1.11
N SER A 224 -19.23 5.94 -0.59
CA SER A 224 -19.30 7.33 -0.15
C SER A 224 -18.74 7.43 1.26
N TYR A 225 -18.06 8.52 1.58
CA TYR A 225 -17.43 8.76 2.87
C TYR A 225 -18.04 9.98 3.56
N ASP A 226 -18.57 9.80 4.77
CA ASP A 226 -18.90 10.90 5.66
C ASP A 226 -17.62 11.31 6.40
N GLU A 227 -16.98 12.39 5.96
CA GLU A 227 -15.72 12.86 6.54
C GLU A 227 -15.86 13.21 8.01
N GLU A 228 -17.01 13.77 8.44
CA GLU A 228 -17.24 14.18 9.83
C GLU A 228 -17.34 12.96 10.76
N ARG A 229 -18.12 11.95 10.33
CA ARG A 229 -18.39 10.76 11.13
C ARG A 229 -17.37 9.65 10.92
N GLY A 230 -16.54 9.68 9.88
CA GLY A 230 -15.64 8.58 9.56
C GLY A 230 -16.38 7.32 9.09
N GLU A 231 -17.51 7.48 8.39
CA GLU A 231 -18.38 6.37 7.98
C GLU A 231 -18.31 6.13 6.47
N LEU A 232 -18.20 4.87 6.07
CA LEU A 232 -18.23 4.44 4.66
C LEU A 232 -19.58 3.79 4.37
N THR A 233 -20.24 4.22 3.29
CA THR A 233 -21.49 3.60 2.79
C THR A 233 -21.25 3.06 1.40
N GLU A 234 -21.53 1.77 1.19
CA GLU A 234 -21.30 1.08 -0.08
C GLU A 234 -22.13 1.70 -1.22
N ILE A 235 -21.48 1.89 -2.37
CA ILE A 235 -22.09 2.39 -3.62
C ILE A 235 -22.23 1.27 -4.64
N GLN A 236 -21.16 0.47 -4.81
CA GLN A 236 -21.02 -0.52 -5.88
C GLN A 236 -19.90 -1.49 -5.54
N THR A 237 -20.09 -2.78 -5.88
CA THR A 237 -19.00 -3.74 -6.05
C THR A 237 -18.90 -4.15 -7.53
N ILE A 238 -17.69 -4.21 -8.08
CA ILE A 238 -17.43 -4.53 -9.49
C ILE A 238 -16.21 -5.45 -9.64
N SER A 239 -16.25 -6.36 -10.63
CA SER A 239 -15.16 -7.31 -10.93
C SER A 239 -13.92 -6.62 -11.49
N THR A 240 -12.74 -7.01 -11.01
CA THR A 240 -11.44 -6.61 -11.56
C THR A 240 -10.99 -7.45 -12.74
N LEU A 241 -11.80 -8.41 -13.18
CA LEU A 241 -11.48 -9.36 -14.23
C LEU A 241 -12.47 -9.26 -15.40
N PRO A 242 -12.02 -9.53 -16.64
CA PRO A 242 -12.95 -9.76 -17.76
C PRO A 242 -13.88 -10.93 -17.46
N GLU A 243 -15.13 -10.86 -17.93
CA GLU A 243 -16.11 -11.95 -17.76
C GLU A 243 -15.64 -13.31 -18.30
N SER A 244 -14.74 -13.30 -19.29
CA SER A 244 -14.21 -14.50 -19.93
C SER A 244 -13.07 -15.17 -19.16
N TYR A 245 -12.59 -14.59 -18.06
CA TYR A 245 -11.47 -15.15 -17.30
C TYR A 245 -11.95 -16.05 -16.16
N ASP A 246 -11.52 -17.30 -16.16
CA ASP A 246 -11.91 -18.35 -15.21
C ASP A 246 -10.73 -18.92 -14.41
N GLY A 247 -9.53 -18.33 -14.55
CA GLY A 247 -8.32 -18.73 -13.84
C GLY A 247 -8.26 -18.24 -12.39
N GLU A 248 -7.26 -18.74 -11.65
CA GLU A 248 -6.98 -18.24 -10.30
C GLU A 248 -6.51 -16.78 -10.34
N ASN A 249 -7.06 -15.96 -9.44
CA ASN A 249 -6.67 -14.57 -9.32
C ASN A 249 -6.72 -14.12 -7.86
N ALA A 250 -5.80 -13.21 -7.53
CA ALA A 250 -5.82 -12.49 -6.27
C ALA A 250 -5.47 -11.02 -6.51
N CYS A 251 -6.37 -10.11 -6.17
CA CYS A 251 -6.08 -8.67 -6.29
C CYS A 251 -4.95 -8.25 -5.36
N ALA A 252 -4.26 -7.16 -5.68
CA ALA A 252 -3.19 -6.62 -4.86
C ALA A 252 -3.41 -5.13 -4.55
N ASP A 253 -2.99 -4.24 -5.44
CA ASP A 253 -2.84 -2.83 -5.10
C ASP A 253 -3.90 -1.97 -5.79
N ILE A 254 -4.14 -0.76 -5.26
CA ILE A 254 -5.18 0.15 -5.74
C ILE A 254 -4.75 1.60 -5.60
N HIS A 255 -4.91 2.38 -6.67
CA HIS A 255 -4.56 3.81 -6.68
C HIS A 255 -5.55 4.59 -7.53
N VAL A 256 -5.90 5.79 -7.07
CA VAL A 256 -6.65 6.79 -7.86
C VAL A 256 -5.63 7.70 -8.56
N SER A 257 -5.88 8.08 -9.81
CA SER A 257 -5.03 9.06 -10.50
C SER A 257 -5.03 10.41 -9.77
N PRO A 258 -3.95 11.21 -9.85
CA PRO A 258 -3.88 12.53 -9.21
C PRO A 258 -5.07 13.45 -9.56
N ASP A 259 -5.59 13.37 -10.78
CA ASP A 259 -6.74 14.15 -11.23
C ASP A 259 -8.11 13.57 -10.80
N GLY A 260 -8.13 12.43 -10.11
CA GLY A 260 -9.33 11.77 -9.59
C GLY A 260 -10.15 11.00 -10.61
N LYS A 261 -9.84 11.12 -11.91
CA LYS A 261 -10.71 10.63 -12.98
C LYS A 261 -10.68 9.11 -13.17
N PHE A 262 -9.60 8.46 -12.75
CA PHE A 262 -9.39 7.04 -12.99
C PHE A 262 -8.94 6.31 -11.73
N LEU A 263 -9.38 5.06 -11.61
CA LEU A 263 -8.96 4.14 -10.58
C LEU A 263 -8.25 2.94 -11.23
N TYR A 264 -7.14 2.54 -10.64
CA TYR A 264 -6.32 1.43 -11.11
C TYR A 264 -6.28 0.35 -10.03
N GLY A 265 -6.37 -0.91 -10.42
CA GLY A 265 -6.25 -2.06 -9.51
C GLY A 265 -5.38 -3.16 -10.11
N SER A 266 -4.52 -3.81 -9.33
CA SER A 266 -3.67 -4.89 -9.84
C SER A 266 -4.21 -6.29 -9.53
N ASN A 267 -4.06 -7.19 -10.50
CA ASN A 267 -4.50 -8.59 -10.45
C ASN A 267 -3.31 -9.54 -10.57
N ARG A 268 -3.10 -10.42 -9.59
CA ARG A 268 -2.06 -11.45 -9.62
C ARG A 268 -2.70 -12.77 -10.07
N GLY A 269 -2.23 -13.34 -11.17
CA GLY A 269 -2.90 -14.45 -11.85
C GLY A 269 -3.37 -14.05 -13.24
N HIS A 270 -4.29 -13.08 -13.33
CA HIS A 270 -4.58 -12.43 -14.62
C HIS A 270 -3.43 -11.51 -15.08
N ASP A 271 -2.52 -11.13 -14.17
CA ASP A 271 -1.32 -10.34 -14.42
C ASP A 271 -1.61 -9.06 -15.22
N SER A 272 -2.55 -8.27 -14.69
CA SER A 272 -3.05 -7.04 -15.32
C SER A 272 -3.22 -5.91 -14.31
N ILE A 273 -3.27 -4.69 -14.83
CA ILE A 273 -3.89 -3.54 -14.18
C ILE A 273 -5.29 -3.37 -14.79
N VAL A 274 -6.33 -3.50 -13.97
CA VAL A 274 -7.67 -3.03 -14.37
C VAL A 274 -7.73 -1.51 -14.23
N VAL A 275 -8.30 -0.85 -15.25
CA VAL A 275 -8.52 0.59 -15.30
C VAL A 275 -10.01 0.85 -15.27
N TYR A 276 -10.46 1.71 -14.36
CA TYR A 276 -11.83 2.21 -14.30
C TYR A 276 -11.86 3.72 -14.48
N ALA A 277 -12.87 4.20 -15.20
CA ALA A 277 -13.30 5.60 -15.13
C ALA A 277 -14.15 5.79 -13.87
N VAL A 278 -13.93 6.91 -13.18
CA VAL A 278 -14.66 7.29 -11.97
C VAL A 278 -15.73 8.32 -12.33
N ASP A 279 -16.97 8.03 -11.97
CA ASP A 279 -18.05 9.02 -12.04
C ASP A 279 -17.88 10.06 -10.91
N ALA A 280 -17.67 11.32 -11.29
CA ALA A 280 -17.42 12.41 -10.34
C ALA A 280 -18.60 12.74 -9.41
N ILE A 281 -19.83 12.38 -9.80
CA ILE A 281 -21.05 12.67 -9.05
C ILE A 281 -21.42 11.51 -8.14
N THR A 282 -21.30 10.28 -8.63
CA THR A 282 -21.79 9.09 -7.92
C THR A 282 -20.70 8.21 -7.35
N GLY A 283 -19.42 8.45 -7.67
CA GLY A 283 -18.30 7.59 -7.25
C GLY A 283 -18.34 6.18 -7.85
N LYS A 284 -19.16 5.96 -8.89
CA LYS A 284 -19.29 4.64 -9.53
C LYS A 284 -18.13 4.42 -10.50
N LEU A 285 -17.81 3.15 -10.70
CA LEU A 285 -16.71 2.70 -11.54
C LEU A 285 -17.25 2.07 -12.82
N THR A 286 -16.65 2.45 -13.95
CA THR A 286 -16.89 1.82 -15.26
C THR A 286 -15.58 1.31 -15.82
N VAL A 287 -15.52 0.04 -16.22
CA VAL A 287 -14.32 -0.58 -16.79
C VAL A 287 -13.91 0.16 -18.08
N VAL A 288 -12.62 0.47 -18.19
CA VAL A 288 -11.98 1.05 -19.38
C VAL A 288 -11.10 0.03 -20.07
N GLU A 289 -10.25 -0.68 -19.31
CA GLU A 289 -9.23 -1.56 -19.86
C GLU A 289 -8.76 -2.59 -18.80
N TYR A 290 -8.25 -3.73 -19.27
CA TYR A 290 -7.44 -4.65 -18.49
C TYR A 290 -6.05 -4.72 -19.14
N ALA A 291 -5.12 -3.90 -18.67
CA ALA A 291 -3.81 -3.74 -19.29
C ALA A 291 -2.83 -4.83 -18.79
N PRO A 292 -2.25 -5.66 -19.67
CA PRO A 292 -1.25 -6.65 -19.26
C PRO A 292 -0.03 -5.97 -18.64
N THR A 293 0.47 -6.47 -17.51
CA THR A 293 1.60 -5.83 -16.79
C THR A 293 2.97 -6.14 -17.39
N LEU A 294 3.01 -6.96 -18.45
CA LEU A 294 4.22 -7.45 -19.11
C LEU A 294 5.19 -8.17 -18.17
N GLY A 295 4.65 -8.77 -17.10
CA GLY A 295 5.36 -9.60 -16.15
C GLY A 295 4.37 -10.43 -15.35
N LYS A 296 4.82 -11.00 -14.24
CA LYS A 296 4.04 -11.89 -13.38
C LYS A 296 3.93 -11.35 -11.96
N HIS A 297 2.75 -11.54 -11.37
CA HIS A 297 2.46 -11.20 -9.98
C HIS A 297 2.68 -9.70 -9.67
N PRO A 298 1.90 -8.79 -10.29
CA PRO A 298 1.98 -7.34 -10.05
C PRO A 298 1.48 -6.99 -8.63
N ARG A 299 2.35 -7.13 -7.63
CA ARG A 299 1.99 -6.99 -6.21
C ARG A 299 1.78 -5.54 -5.78
N ASN A 300 2.41 -4.60 -6.48
CA ASN A 300 2.30 -3.17 -6.23
C ASN A 300 2.55 -2.42 -7.53
N PHE A 301 1.99 -1.23 -7.61
CA PHE A 301 2.35 -0.26 -8.64
C PHE A 301 2.30 1.14 -8.03
N ALA A 302 2.85 2.11 -8.73
CA ALA A 302 2.73 3.51 -8.36
C ALA A 302 2.35 4.34 -9.58
N ILE A 303 1.53 5.37 -9.34
CA ILE A 303 1.27 6.42 -10.30
C ILE A 303 2.29 7.54 -10.03
N SER A 304 2.93 8.05 -11.07
CA SER A 304 3.84 9.19 -10.90
C SER A 304 3.08 10.42 -10.39
N PRO A 305 3.69 11.29 -9.55
CA PRO A 305 3.02 12.46 -8.96
C PRO A 305 2.42 13.43 -9.98
N ASP A 306 3.09 13.61 -11.12
CA ASP A 306 2.60 14.41 -12.25
C ASP A 306 1.45 13.74 -13.02
N GLY A 307 1.21 12.47 -12.75
CA GLY A 307 0.19 11.71 -13.41
C GLY A 307 0.49 11.34 -14.87
N GLN A 308 1.75 11.29 -15.29
CA GLN A 308 2.07 10.92 -16.67
C GLN A 308 2.38 9.43 -16.84
N PHE A 309 2.78 8.75 -15.77
CA PHE A 309 3.25 7.36 -15.82
C PHE A 309 2.61 6.49 -14.74
N LEU A 310 2.59 5.19 -15.01
CA LEU A 310 2.25 4.14 -14.05
C LEU A 310 3.34 3.08 -14.11
N LEU A 311 3.93 2.75 -12.96
CA LEU A 311 5.05 1.82 -12.86
C LEU A 311 4.63 0.59 -12.06
N VAL A 312 4.74 -0.59 -12.67
CA VAL A 312 4.23 -1.85 -12.11
C VAL A 312 5.38 -2.71 -11.63
N ALA A 313 5.37 -3.08 -10.34
CA ALA A 313 6.31 -4.01 -9.74
C ALA A 313 5.81 -5.46 -9.89
N ASN A 314 6.38 -6.19 -10.86
CA ASN A 314 6.06 -7.59 -11.13
C ASN A 314 7.02 -8.49 -10.33
N LYS A 315 6.55 -8.96 -9.17
CA LYS A 315 7.36 -9.70 -8.19
C LYS A 315 8.01 -10.94 -8.80
N ASP A 316 7.26 -11.75 -9.54
CA ASP A 316 7.73 -13.07 -9.99
C ASP A 316 8.49 -12.99 -11.33
N SER A 317 8.65 -11.78 -11.87
CA SER A 317 9.45 -11.50 -13.07
C SER A 317 10.67 -10.63 -12.79
N ASP A 318 10.94 -10.31 -11.52
CA ASP A 318 12.12 -9.55 -11.08
C ASP A 318 12.36 -8.24 -11.86
N HIS A 319 11.27 -7.50 -12.11
CA HIS A 319 11.34 -6.22 -12.81
C HIS A 319 10.19 -5.27 -12.49
N ILE A 320 10.42 -3.99 -12.75
CA ILE A 320 9.42 -2.93 -12.79
C ILE A 320 9.25 -2.48 -14.24
N VAL A 321 8.01 -2.44 -14.72
CA VAL A 321 7.67 -1.98 -16.08
C VAL A 321 6.95 -0.64 -16.01
N SER A 322 7.36 0.32 -16.84
CA SER A 322 6.74 1.64 -16.92
C SER A 322 5.75 1.74 -18.10
N PHE A 323 4.64 2.40 -17.84
CA PHE A 323 3.59 2.69 -18.80
C PHE A 323 3.36 4.19 -18.86
N THR A 324 3.24 4.73 -20.06
CA THR A 324 2.64 6.05 -20.26
C THR A 324 1.15 5.94 -19.99
N ARG A 325 0.61 6.88 -19.21
CA ARG A 325 -0.81 6.96 -18.91
C ARG A 325 -1.45 8.06 -19.74
N ASP A 326 -2.48 7.70 -20.48
CA ASP A 326 -3.33 8.70 -21.14
C ASP A 326 -4.25 9.34 -20.09
N SER A 327 -4.10 10.63 -19.82
CA SER A 327 -4.89 11.36 -18.81
C SER A 327 -6.33 11.64 -19.24
N GLN A 328 -6.67 11.46 -20.52
CA GLN A 328 -8.03 11.63 -21.04
C GLN A 328 -8.80 10.32 -21.02
N SER A 329 -8.15 9.20 -21.36
CA SER A 329 -8.80 7.89 -21.45
C SER A 329 -8.51 6.97 -20.28
N GLY A 330 -7.46 7.25 -19.50
CA GLY A 330 -6.98 6.42 -18.40
C GLY A 330 -6.13 5.22 -18.84
N LYS A 331 -6.06 4.93 -20.13
CA LYS A 331 -5.40 3.73 -20.69
C LYS A 331 -3.89 3.74 -20.48
N LEU A 332 -3.32 2.53 -20.48
CA LEU A 332 -1.90 2.31 -20.23
C LEU A 332 -1.19 1.81 -21.49
N VAL A 333 -0.13 2.52 -21.89
CA VAL A 333 0.70 2.14 -23.04
C VAL A 333 2.12 1.85 -22.55
N PRO A 334 2.66 0.63 -22.75
CA PRO A 334 4.05 0.33 -22.43
C PRO A 334 5.00 1.29 -23.15
N ASN A 335 5.90 1.93 -22.40
CA ASN A 335 6.87 2.89 -22.98
C ASN A 335 8.26 2.26 -23.23
N GLY A 336 8.40 0.95 -23.00
CA GLY A 336 9.62 0.20 -23.18
C GLY A 336 10.66 0.36 -22.06
N LYS A 337 10.37 1.11 -20.99
CA LYS A 337 11.27 1.24 -19.84
C LYS A 337 11.02 0.10 -18.86
N VAL A 338 12.11 -0.59 -18.53
CA VAL A 338 12.13 -1.71 -17.59
C VAL A 338 13.32 -1.52 -16.65
N LEU A 339 13.07 -1.62 -15.35
CA LEU A 339 14.11 -1.72 -14.34
C LEU A 339 14.13 -3.16 -13.82
N ASN A 340 15.26 -3.86 -13.98
CA ASN A 340 15.44 -5.18 -13.38
C ASN A 340 15.83 -5.02 -11.91
N VAL A 341 15.03 -5.62 -11.02
CA VAL A 341 15.24 -5.57 -9.58
C VAL A 341 14.61 -6.83 -8.99
N SER A 342 15.27 -7.47 -8.04
CA SER A 342 14.77 -8.73 -7.48
C SER A 342 13.47 -8.49 -6.72
N LYS A 343 12.42 -9.26 -7.05
CA LYS A 343 11.13 -9.36 -6.35
C LYS A 343 10.57 -8.03 -5.81
N PRO A 344 10.39 -7.00 -6.66
CA PRO A 344 9.89 -5.70 -6.22
C PRO A 344 8.42 -5.81 -5.82
N VAL A 345 8.07 -5.19 -4.70
CA VAL A 345 6.71 -5.30 -4.12
C VAL A 345 6.20 -4.01 -3.46
N CYS A 346 6.96 -2.92 -3.51
CA CYS A 346 6.53 -1.61 -3.07
C CYS A 346 7.30 -0.54 -3.84
N ILE A 347 6.63 0.50 -4.33
CA ILE A 347 7.21 1.68 -4.97
C ILE A 347 6.64 2.91 -4.25
N LYS A 348 7.49 3.82 -3.79
CA LYS A 348 7.09 5.14 -3.25
C LYS A 348 7.94 6.25 -3.84
N PHE A 349 7.29 7.35 -4.21
CA PHE A 349 7.98 8.58 -4.59
C PHE A 349 8.27 9.44 -3.35
N ALA A 350 9.39 10.16 -3.36
CA ALA A 350 9.64 11.25 -2.43
C ALA A 350 9.03 12.54 -2.99
N SER A 351 7.71 12.66 -2.91
CA SER A 351 6.96 13.86 -3.31
C SER A 351 6.36 14.53 -2.07
N VAL A 352 6.39 15.86 -2.05
CA VAL A 352 5.62 16.64 -1.08
C VAL A 352 4.24 16.85 -1.68
N GLU A 353 3.23 16.25 -1.07
CA GLU A 353 1.82 16.59 -1.31
C GLU A 353 1.46 17.95 -0.71
#